data_AF-A0A9W5V301-F1
#
_entry.id   AF-A0A9W5V301-F1
#
_cell.length_a   1.000
_cell.length_b   1.000
_cell.length_c   1.000
_cell.angle_alpha   90.00
_cell.angle_beta   90.00
_cell.angle_gamma   90.00
#
_symmetry.space_group_name_H-M   'P 1'
#
loop_
_entity.id
_entity.type
_entity.pdbx_description
1 polymer ?
#
loop_
_entity_poly.entity_id
_entity_poly.type
_entity_poly.pdbx_seq_one_letter_code
_entity_poly.pdbx_strand_id
1 'polypeptide(L)' 'MYMDAYLHTFGILMIFNLVDLLIIDWLIFCWITPRFVVIPSTEGMKGYKDYKFHLRGAIVATQILAIVSLFLAGIATTI' A
#
# COMPACT_ATOMS: atom_id res chain seq x y z
N MET A 1 -13.06 15.52 -17.37
CA MET A 1 -13.75 15.48 -16.05
C MET A 1 -13.70 14.10 -15.41
N TYR A 2 -14.36 13.05 -15.91
CA TYR A 2 -14.29 11.71 -15.30
C TYR A 2 -12.88 11.11 -15.31
N MET A 3 -12.18 11.17 -16.45
CA MET A 3 -10.82 10.64 -16.55
C MET A 3 -9.85 11.38 -15.63
N ASP A 4 -10.00 12.70 -15.50
CA ASP A 4 -9.18 13.50 -14.56
C ASP A 4 -9.47 13.08 -13.12
N ALA A 5 -10.75 12.95 -12.73
CA ALA A 5 -11.15 12.47 -11.42
C ALA A 5 -10.61 11.04 -11.14
N TYR A 6 -10.60 10.17 -12.13
CA TYR A 6 -10.00 8.83 -12.03
C TYR A 6 -8.49 8.91 -11.78
N LEU A 7 -7.75 9.68 -12.58
CA LEU A 7 -6.31 9.82 -12.42
C LEU A 7 -5.93 10.47 -11.07
N HIS A 8 -6.72 11.44 -10.61
CA HIS A 8 -6.52 12.07 -9.30
C HIS A 8 -6.77 11.09 -8.15
N THR A 9 -7.91 10.40 -8.16
CA THR A 9 -8.25 9.42 -7.10
C THR A 9 -7.28 8.25 -7.09
N PHE A 10 -6.92 7.72 -8.26
CA PHE A 10 -5.90 6.68 -8.38
C PHE A 10 -4.53 7.15 -7.92
N GLY A 11 -4.12 8.36 -8.31
CA GLY A 11 -2.84 8.94 -7.89
C GLY A 11 -2.74 9.09 -6.38
N ILE A 12 -3.81 9.60 -5.73
CA ILE A 12 -3.87 9.71 -4.27
C ILE A 12 -3.74 8.32 -3.62
N LEU A 13 -4.54 7.34 -4.06
CA LEU A 13 -4.49 5.99 -3.52
C LEU A 13 -3.14 5.30 -3.75
N MET A 14 -2.49 5.55 -4.89
CA MET A 14 -1.16 5.04 -5.17
C MET A 14 -0.08 5.67 -4.29
N ILE A 15 -0.21 6.94 -3.91
CA ILE A 15 0.70 7.54 -2.92
C ILE A 15 0.58 6.80 -1.60
N PHE A 16 -0.63 6.49 -1.12
CA PHE A 16 -0.80 5.69 0.09
C PHE A 16 -0.20 4.28 -0.05
N ASN A 17 -0.43 3.60 -1.19
CA ASN A 17 0.15 2.28 -1.45
C ASN A 17 1.69 2.31 -1.46
N LEU A 18 2.29 3.38 -1.98
CA LEU A 18 3.75 3.55 -1.99
C LEU A 18 4.31 3.93 -0.62
N VAL A 19 3.59 4.76 0.15
CA VAL A 19 3.98 5.07 1.54
C VAL A 19 3.95 3.80 2.38
N ASP A 20 2.90 2.99 2.24
CA ASP A 20 2.79 1.70 2.92
C ASP A 20 3.97 0.80 2.54
N LEU A 21 4.21 0.56 1.24
CA LEU A 21 5.30 -0.30 0.78
C LEU A 21 6.70 0.21 1.20
N LEU A 22 7.02 1.48 0.94
CA LEU A 22 8.38 2.00 1.08
C LEU A 22 8.70 2.38 2.53
N ILE A 23 7.75 3.01 3.21
CA ILE A 23 7.98 3.56 4.54
C ILE A 23 7.55 2.56 5.61
N ILE A 24 6.33 2.04 5.54
CA ILE A 24 5.82 1.15 6.61
C ILE A 24 6.43 -0.24 6.47
N ASP A 25 6.20 -0.90 5.34
CA ASP A 25 6.59 -2.28 5.10
C ASP A 25 8.11 -2.42 4.98
N TRP A 26 8.75 -1.65 4.11
CA TRP A 26 10.18 -1.84 3.84
C TRP A 26 11.09 -1.15 4.85
N LEU A 27 10.84 0.12 5.19
CA LEU A 27 11.70 0.84 6.12
C LEU A 27 11.40 0.47 7.57
N ILE A 28 10.16 0.55 8.03
CA ILE A 28 9.83 0.30 9.45
C ILE A 28 9.83 -1.20 9.74
N PHE A 29 9.05 -2.02 9.04
CA PHE A 29 8.94 -3.45 9.36
C PHE A 29 10.17 -4.23 8.92
N CYS A 30 10.60 -4.09 7.67
CA CYS A 30 11.71 -4.89 7.14
C CYS A 30 13.09 -4.38 7.49
N TRP A 31 13.37 -3.08 7.40
CA TRP A 31 14.73 -2.58 7.61
C TRP A 31 15.02 -2.39 9.10
N ILE A 32 14.28 -1.50 9.75
CA ILE A 32 14.49 -1.12 11.16
C ILE A 32 14.02 -2.24 12.10
N THR A 33 12.84 -2.81 11.85
CA THR A 33 12.17 -3.83 12.68
C THR A 33 12.16 -3.45 14.18
N PRO A 34 11.51 -2.34 14.56
CA PRO A 34 11.50 -1.89 15.95
C PRO A 34 10.78 -2.89 16.86
N ARG A 35 11.15 -2.93 18.15
CA ARG A 35 10.64 -3.95 19.09
C ARG A 35 9.11 -4.05 19.16
N PHE A 36 8.40 -2.94 18.98
CA PHE A 36 6.93 -2.92 19.06
C PHE A 36 6.23 -3.63 17.90
N VAL A 37 6.91 -3.90 16.78
CA VAL A 37 6.35 -4.69 15.66
C VAL A 37 6.73 -6.17 15.73
N VAL A 38 7.62 -6.54 16.66
CA VAL A 38 8.06 -7.93 16.83
C VAL A 38 7.09 -8.63 17.78
N ILE A 39 6.44 -9.67 17.28
CA ILE A 39 5.53 -10.51 18.04
C ILE A 39 6.35 -11.37 19.02
N PRO A 40 5.98 -11.46 20.31
CA PRO A 40 6.69 -12.32 21.26
C PRO A 40 6.82 -13.76 20.77
N SER A 41 7.97 -14.38 21.00
CA SER A 41 8.31 -15.74 20.53
C SER A 41 8.58 -15.88 19.02
N THR A 42 8.71 -14.77 18.29
CA THR A 42 9.07 -14.77 16.86
C THR A 42 10.37 -13.99 16.58
N GLU A 43 11.10 -13.61 17.62
CA GLU A 43 12.29 -12.79 17.54
C GLU A 43 13.31 -13.39 16.54
N GLY A 44 13.76 -12.57 15.58
CA GLY A 44 14.72 -12.99 14.56
C GLY A 44 14.17 -13.88 13.45
N MET A 45 12.86 -14.16 13.41
CA MET A 45 12.26 -14.89 12.29
C MET A 45 12.50 -14.17 10.95
N LYS A 46 12.85 -14.93 9.91
CA LYS A 46 13.15 -14.40 8.57
C LYS A 46 11.99 -13.64 7.94
N GLY A 47 10.75 -13.91 8.35
CA GLY A 47 9.55 -13.23 7.87
C GLY A 47 9.61 -11.71 8.06
N TYR A 48 10.29 -11.24 9.12
CA TYR A 48 10.49 -9.80 9.33
C TYR A 48 11.35 -9.13 8.27
N LYS A 49 12.06 -9.87 7.41
CA LYS A 49 12.92 -9.33 6.35
C LYS A 49 12.41 -9.72 4.95
N ASP A 50 11.14 -10.11 4.82
CA ASP A 50 10.57 -10.51 3.53
C ASP A 50 10.03 -9.31 2.73
N TYR A 51 10.94 -8.56 2.11
CA TYR A 51 10.60 -7.44 1.23
C TYR A 51 9.72 -7.85 0.04
N LYS A 52 9.85 -9.10 -0.43
CA LYS A 52 9.14 -9.60 -1.63
C LYS A 52 7.67 -9.88 -1.31
N PHE A 53 7.37 -10.32 -0.10
CA PHE A 53 6.01 -10.48 0.38
C PHE A 53 5.24 -9.15 0.27
N HIS A 54 5.80 -8.08 0.82
CA HIS A 54 5.19 -6.75 0.78
C HIS A 54 5.09 -6.19 -0.65
N LEU A 55 6.11 -6.38 -1.49
CA LEU A 55 6.04 -5.97 -2.89
C LEU A 55 4.90 -6.64 -3.65
N ARG A 56 4.70 -7.96 -3.45
CA ARG A 56 3.58 -8.69 -4.05
C ARG A 56 2.25 -8.14 -3.55
N GLY A 57 2.15 -7.84 -2.26
CA GLY A 57 0.99 -7.17 -1.66
C GLY A 57 0.67 -5.84 -2.35
N ALA A 58 1.65 -4.96 -2.49
CA ALA A 58 1.49 -3.65 -3.13
C ALA A 58 1.11 -3.75 -4.62
N ILE A 59 1.61 -4.76 -5.35
CA ILE A 59 1.21 -5.03 -6.74
C ILE A 59 -0.26 -5.44 -6.81
N VAL A 60 -0.70 -6.36 -5.95
CA VAL A 60 -2.11 -6.77 -5.89
C VAL A 60 -3.00 -5.59 -5.47
N ALA A 61 -2.58 -4.80 -4.49
CA ALA A 61 -3.27 -3.59 -4.06
C ALA A 61 -3.42 -2.60 -5.22
N THR A 62 -2.38 -2.39 -6.05
CA THR A 62 -2.44 -1.50 -7.22
C THR A 62 -3.61 -1.84 -8.15
N GLN A 63 -3.86 -3.13 -8.39
CA GLN A 63 -4.97 -3.59 -9.24
C GLN A 63 -6.33 -3.25 -8.62
N ILE A 64 -6.46 -3.48 -7.30
CA ILE A 64 -7.68 -3.16 -6.55
C ILE A 64 -7.91 -1.65 -6.52
N LEU A 65 -6.87 -0.85 -6.26
CA LEU A 65 -6.96 0.61 -6.19
C LEU A 65 -7.33 1.21 -7.55
N ALA A 66 -6.88 0.63 -8.66
CA ALA A 66 -7.32 1.04 -9.99
C ALA A 66 -8.84 0.85 -10.15
N ILE A 67 -9.37 -0.31 -9.74
CA ILE A 67 -10.82 -0.59 -9.79
C ILE A 67 -11.59 0.37 -8.87
N VAL A 68 -11.15 0.53 -7.62
CA VAL A 68 -11.78 1.45 -6.64
C VAL A 68 -11.82 2.89 -7.17
N SER A 69 -10.74 3.34 -7.82
CA SER A 69 -10.66 4.69 -8.37
C SER A 69 -11.67 4.95 -9.48
N LEU A 70 -12.05 3.92 -10.26
CA LEU A 70 -13.13 4.06 -11.24
C LEU A 70 -14.47 4.39 -10.57
N PHE A 71 -14.78 3.74 -9.45
CA PHE A 71 -15.99 4.03 -8.67
C PHE A 71 -15.93 5.42 -8.03
N LEU A 72 -14.78 5.79 -7.44
CA LEU A 72 -14.60 7.11 -6.83
C LEU A 72 -14.71 8.24 -7.83
N ALA A 73 -14.16 8.08 -9.04
CA ALA A 73 -14.33 9.05 -10.13
C ALA A 73 -15.79 9.20 -10.53
N GLY A 74 -16.56 8.12 -10.56
CA GLY A 74 -17.99 8.14 -10.86
C GLY A 74 -18.77 8.93 -9.81
N ILE A 75 -18.52 8.65 -8.54
CA ILE A 75 -19.12 9.41 -7.43
C ILE A 75 -18.74 10.89 -7.54
N ALA A 76 -17.45 11.21 -7.66
CA ALA A 76 -16.94 12.58 -7.66
C ALA A 76 -17.42 13.44 -8.85
N THR A 77 -17.94 12.82 -9.91
CA THR A 77 -18.42 13.53 -11.11
C THR A 77 -19.95 13.49 -11.27
N THR A 78 -20.66 12.83 -10.37
CA THR A 78 -22.13 12.71 -10.39
C THR A 78 -22.82 13.30 -9.16
N ILE A 79 -22.07 13.63 -8.12
CA ILE A 79 -22.48 14.54 -7.03
C ILE A 79 -22.23 15.98 -7.40
#